data_AF-A0A7R9LZS8-F1
#
_entry.id   AF-A0A7R9LZS8-F1
#
_cell.length_a   1.000
_cell.length_b   1.000
_cell.length_c   1.000
_cell.angle_alpha   90.00
_cell.angle_beta   90.00
_cell.angle_gamma   90.00
#
_symmetry.space_group_name_H-M   'P 1'
#
loop_
_entity.id
_entity.type
_entity.pdbx_description
1 polymer ?
#
loop_
_entity_poly.entity_id
_entity_poly.type
_entity_poly.pdbx_seq_one_letter_code
_entity_poly.pdbx_strand_id
1 'polypeptide(L)'
;CYKKYEPEKVYYYVLRVDRQFQPDPSYIHRTYREFIEFNEKLNNFYPLAKFHVLPRSSNLIRGNTRDAALQRMHDISLFLKGLMLLAHEISHADIVYTFFHPLLRDQEGVNETTISIASPPGNSMSNSSQAMSRRDTLYGPAIAGQVKLSIVYKNMSLVIMIMHAKNLVSSRSTAPDSY
;
A
#
# COMPACT_ATOMS: atom_id res chain seq x y z
N CYS A 1 -32.30 20.94 -4.50
CA CYS A 1 -32.01 19.56 -4.93
C CYS A 1 -30.52 19.29 -4.75
N TYR A 2 -30.11 18.29 -3.97
CA TYR A 2 -28.70 17.90 -3.89
C TYR A 2 -28.55 16.40 -4.15
N LYS A 3 -27.54 16.03 -4.94
CA LYS A 3 -27.14 14.65 -5.15
C LYS A 3 -26.03 14.36 -4.14
N LYS A 4 -26.32 13.55 -3.13
CA LYS A 4 -25.29 13.02 -2.23
C LYS A 4 -24.66 11.81 -2.91
N TYR A 5 -23.39 11.91 -3.27
CA TYR A 5 -22.61 10.73 -3.66
C TYR A 5 -22.27 9.98 -2.37
N GLU A 6 -22.96 8.86 -2.10
CA GLU A 6 -22.42 7.87 -1.16
C GLU A 6 -21.15 7.27 -1.81
N PRO A 7 -20.00 7.23 -1.12
CA PRO A 7 -18.81 6.59 -1.66
C PRO A 7 -19.10 5.11 -1.93
N GLU A 8 -18.75 4.66 -3.13
CA GLU A 8 -18.86 3.26 -3.50
C GLU A 8 -18.11 2.40 -2.48
N LYS A 9 -18.70 1.29 -2.03
CA LYS A 9 -18.04 0.36 -1.10
C LYS A 9 -16.80 -0.21 -1.79
N VAL A 10 -15.59 0.16 -1.34
CA VAL A 10 -14.33 -0.36 -1.86
C VAL A 10 -13.80 -1.47 -0.95
N TYR A 11 -13.45 -2.62 -1.52
CA TYR A 11 -12.73 -3.66 -0.81
C TYR A 11 -11.22 -3.50 -0.98
N TYR A 12 -10.51 -3.51 0.14
CA TYR A 12 -9.06 -3.62 0.20
C TYR A 12 -8.68 -5.05 0.58
N TYR A 13 -7.70 -5.60 -0.11
CA TYR A 13 -7.06 -6.86 0.21
C TYR A 13 -5.81 -6.56 1.01
N VAL A 14 -5.66 -7.25 2.14
CA VAL A 14 -4.49 -7.14 3.00
C VAL A 14 -3.48 -8.20 2.58
N LEU A 15 -2.28 -7.78 2.19
CA LEU A 15 -1.19 -8.68 1.88
C LEU A 15 -0.19 -8.66 3.03
N ARG A 16 0.14 -9.83 3.55
CA ARG A 16 1.31 -10.05 4.40
C ARG A 16 2.53 -10.23 3.50
N VAL A 17 3.52 -9.36 3.64
CA VAL A 17 4.75 -9.35 2.85
C VAL A 17 5.93 -9.64 3.76
N ASP A 18 6.55 -10.80 3.55
CA ASP A 18 7.80 -11.20 4.18
C ASP A 18 8.97 -10.75 3.28
N ARG A 19 10.04 -10.18 3.85
CA ARG A 19 11.23 -9.74 3.11
C ARG A 19 12.48 -10.41 3.67
N GLN A 20 13.44 -10.66 2.79
CA GLN A 20 14.74 -11.15 3.22
C GLN A 20 15.39 -10.13 4.14
N PHE A 21 16.00 -10.60 5.23
CA PHE A 21 16.68 -9.78 6.25
C PHE A 21 15.77 -8.82 7.04
N GLN A 22 14.44 -8.99 6.95
CA GLN A 22 13.48 -8.30 7.79
C GLN A 22 12.72 -9.34 8.62
N PRO A 23 12.91 -9.40 9.96
CA PRO A 23 12.28 -10.43 10.78
C PRO A 23 10.76 -10.26 10.87
N ASP A 24 10.29 -9.01 10.88
CA ASP A 24 8.86 -8.70 11.00
C ASP A 24 8.22 -8.50 9.61
N PRO A 25 7.09 -9.17 9.32
CA PRO A 25 6.34 -8.96 8.09
C PRO A 25 5.74 -7.55 8.05
N SER A 26 5.58 -7.00 6.84
CA SER A 26 4.77 -5.80 6.63
C SER A 26 3.39 -6.16 6.09
N TYR A 27 2.38 -5.35 6.42
CA TYR A 27 1.03 -5.50 5.88
C TYR A 27 0.73 -4.33 4.96
N ILE A 28 0.30 -4.62 3.73
CA ILE A 28 -0.06 -3.60 2.75
C ILE A 28 -1.50 -3.81 2.27
N HIS A 29 -2.17 -2.72 1.91
CA HIS A 29 -3.56 -2.70 1.47
C HIS A 29 -3.63 -2.29 0.01
N ARG A 30 -4.25 -3.15 -0.81
CA ARG A 30 -4.44 -2.91 -2.25
C ARG A 30 -5.87 -3.19 -2.65
N THR A 31 -6.37 -2.41 -3.59
CA THR A 31 -7.68 -2.61 -4.22
C THR A 31 -7.57 -3.58 -5.39
N TYR A 32 -8.68 -4.16 -5.83
CA TYR A 32 -8.67 -5.06 -6.99
C TYR A 32 -8.19 -4.34 -8.27
N ARG A 33 -8.51 -3.06 -8.41
CA ARG A 33 -8.07 -2.26 -9.56
C ARG A 33 -6.54 -2.16 -9.63
N GLU A 34 -5.88 -1.94 -8.50
CA GLU A 34 -4.41 -1.90 -8.43
C GLU A 34 -3.79 -3.24 -8.84
N PHE A 35 -4.42 -4.37 -8.50
CA PHE A 35 -3.97 -5.68 -8.97
C PHE A 35 -4.13 -5.87 -10.48
N ILE A 36 -5.25 -5.40 -11.05
CA ILE A 36 -5.46 -5.42 -12.51
C ILE A 36 -4.39 -4.59 -13.21
N GLU A 37 -4.16 -3.35 -12.77
CA GLU A 37 -3.12 -2.48 -13.34
C GLU A 37 -1.72 -3.10 -13.22
N PHE A 38 -1.43 -3.77 -12.11
CA PHE A 38 -0.16 -4.47 -11.90
C PHE A 38 -0.02 -5.69 -12.83
N ASN A 39 -1.06 -6.52 -12.95
CA ASN A 39 -1.08 -7.68 -13.86
C ASN A 39 -0.90 -7.25 -15.32
N GLU A 40 -1.56 -6.17 -15.75
CA GLU A 40 -1.42 -5.60 -17.09
C GLU A 40 0.00 -5.09 -17.36
N LYS A 41 0.57 -4.33 -16.42
CA LYS A 41 1.95 -3.83 -16.56
C LYS A 41 2.96 -4.97 -16.64
N LEU A 42 2.79 -6.02 -15.82
CA LEU A 42 3.65 -7.22 -15.89
C LEU A 42 3.55 -7.90 -17.26
N ASN A 43 2.34 -8.10 -17.79
CA ASN A 43 2.15 -8.67 -19.12
C ASN A 43 2.81 -7.80 -20.21
N ASN A 44 2.77 -6.47 -20.08
CA ASN A 44 3.41 -5.56 -21.04
C ASN A 44 4.94 -5.60 -20.96
N PHE A 45 5.52 -5.71 -19.76
CA PHE A 45 6.97 -5.82 -19.58
C PHE A 45 7.52 -7.18 -19.98
N TYR A 46 6.75 -8.25 -19.76
CA TYR A 46 7.19 -9.63 -19.96
C TYR A 46 6.19 -10.41 -20.83
N PRO A 47 6.04 -10.07 -22.12
CA PRO A 47 5.01 -10.63 -22.99
C PRO A 47 5.13 -12.14 -23.23
N LEU A 48 6.31 -12.73 -22.99
CA LEU A 48 6.57 -14.17 -23.14
C LEU A 48 6.31 -14.95 -21.85
N ALA A 49 6.17 -14.27 -20.71
CA ALA A 49 5.91 -14.92 -19.44
C ALA A 49 4.41 -15.25 -19.29
N LYS A 50 4.12 -16.43 -18.74
CA LYS A 50 2.73 -16.88 -18.52
C LYS A 50 2.28 -16.49 -17.12
N PHE A 51 1.52 -15.41 -17.03
CA PHE A 51 0.90 -14.98 -15.78
C PHE A 51 -0.51 -15.54 -15.65
N HIS A 52 -0.97 -15.77 -14.41
CA HIS A 52 -2.39 -15.92 -14.16
C HIS A 52 -3.08 -14.59 -14.46
N VAL A 53 -4.07 -14.61 -15.35
CA VAL A 53 -4.78 -13.40 -15.76
C VAL A 53 -5.88 -13.11 -14.76
N LEU A 54 -5.87 -11.89 -14.20
CA LEU A 54 -6.94 -11.46 -13.31
C LEU A 54 -8.14 -10.98 -14.14
N PRO A 55 -9.37 -11.49 -13.88
CA PRO A 55 -10.54 -11.06 -14.61
C PRO A 55 -10.78 -9.56 -14.50
N ARG A 56 -10.77 -8.85 -15.63
CA ARG A 56 -11.28 -7.47 -15.68
C ARG A 56 -12.79 -7.54 -15.41
N SER A 57 -13.19 -7.32 -14.17
CA SER A 57 -14.59 -7.34 -13.77
C SER A 57 -15.40 -6.41 -14.68
N SER A 58 -16.22 -6.97 -15.58
CA SER A 58 -17.20 -6.16 -16.30
C SER A 58 -18.23 -5.67 -15.27
N ASN A 59 -18.58 -4.39 -15.36
CA ASN A 59 -19.61 -3.70 -14.57
C ASN A 59 -19.20 -3.21 -13.17
N LEU A 60 -18.57 -2.03 -13.18
CA LEU A 60 -18.35 -1.10 -12.05
C LEU A 60 -19.62 -0.73 -11.25
N ILE A 61 -20.81 -1.22 -11.63
CA ILE A 61 -22.09 -0.79 -11.04
C ILE A 61 -22.70 -1.88 -10.11
N ARG A 62 -22.29 -3.15 -10.24
CA ARG A 62 -22.80 -4.28 -9.41
C ARG A 62 -21.69 -5.16 -8.83
N GLY A 63 -20.43 -4.76 -9.01
CA GLY A 63 -19.26 -5.61 -8.75
C GLY A 63 -18.76 -5.64 -7.31
N ASN A 64 -19.27 -4.83 -6.39
CA ASN A 64 -18.74 -4.73 -5.02
C ASN A 64 -19.62 -5.46 -4.01
N THR A 65 -20.08 -6.65 -4.36
CA THR A 65 -20.64 -7.59 -3.40
C THR A 65 -19.51 -8.25 -2.60
N ARG A 66 -19.84 -8.76 -1.42
CA ARG A 66 -18.88 -9.51 -0.58
C ARG A 66 -18.39 -10.75 -1.31
N ASP A 67 -19.28 -11.45 -2.00
CA ASP A 67 -18.94 -12.69 -2.72
C ASP A 67 -17.97 -12.42 -3.88
N ALA A 68 -18.17 -11.33 -4.62
CA ALA A 68 -17.22 -10.90 -5.65
C ALA A 68 -15.86 -10.55 -5.05
N ALA A 69 -15.81 -9.94 -3.86
CA ALA A 69 -14.55 -9.67 -3.17
C ALA A 69 -13.85 -10.97 -2.74
N LEU A 70 -14.58 -11.95 -2.23
CA LEU A 70 -14.03 -13.25 -1.85
C LEU A 70 -13.49 -14.03 -3.06
N GLN A 71 -14.21 -14.00 -4.19
CA GLN A 71 -13.73 -14.61 -5.42
C GLN A 71 -12.43 -13.95 -5.91
N ARG A 72 -12.39 -12.61 -5.95
CA ARG A 72 -11.18 -11.88 -6.32
C ARG A 72 -10.01 -12.13 -5.38
N MET A 73 -10.25 -12.35 -4.09
CA MET A 73 -9.20 -12.75 -3.14
C MET A 73 -8.57 -14.09 -3.54
N HIS A 74 -9.38 -15.05 -3.99
CA HIS A 74 -8.89 -16.32 -4.50
C HIS A 74 -8.04 -16.13 -5.76
N ASP A 75 -8.54 -15.36 -6.74
CA ASP A 75 -7.83 -15.07 -7.99
C ASP A 75 -6.51 -14.33 -7.73
N ILE A 76 -6.51 -13.34 -6.83
CA ILE A 76 -5.31 -12.63 -6.36
C ILE A 76 -4.32 -13.62 -5.75
N SER A 77 -4.76 -14.52 -4.88
CA SER A 77 -3.88 -15.51 -4.25
C SER A 77 -3.21 -16.42 -5.30
N LEU A 78 -3.96 -16.88 -6.31
CA LEU A 78 -3.40 -17.69 -7.40
C LEU A 78 -2.39 -16.90 -8.23
N PHE A 79 -2.73 -15.66 -8.58
CA PHE A 79 -1.84 -14.77 -9.31
C PHE A 79 -0.53 -14.51 -8.57
N LEU A 80 -0.58 -14.17 -7.29
CA LEU A 80 0.62 -13.90 -6.49
C LEU A 80 1.49 -15.15 -6.32
N LYS A 81 0.88 -16.32 -6.08
CA LYS A 81 1.63 -17.59 -6.03
C LYS A 81 2.33 -17.89 -7.34
N GLY A 82 1.63 -17.71 -8.47
CA GLY A 82 2.22 -17.89 -9.80
C GLY A 82 3.37 -16.93 -10.07
N LEU A 83 3.19 -15.64 -9.74
CA LEU A 83 4.21 -14.61 -9.91
C LEU A 83 5.51 -14.95 -9.14
N MET A 84 5.39 -15.40 -7.89
CA MET A 84 6.57 -15.73 -7.06
C MET A 84 7.29 -17.01 -7.52
N LEU A 85 6.66 -17.84 -8.37
CA LEU A 85 7.28 -19.04 -8.95
C LEU A 85 7.95 -18.77 -10.31
N LEU A 86 7.82 -17.57 -10.87
CA LEU A 86 8.52 -17.20 -12.11
C LEU A 86 10.01 -16.98 -11.87
N ALA A 87 10.77 -16.92 -12.96
CA ALA A 87 12.20 -16.64 -12.95
C ALA A 87 12.54 -15.39 -12.13
N HIS A 88 13.71 -15.39 -11.49
CA HIS A 88 14.14 -14.34 -10.57
C HIS A 88 14.10 -12.94 -11.19
N GLU A 89 14.46 -12.83 -12.48
CA GLU A 89 14.41 -11.59 -13.27
C GLU A 89 13.02 -10.95 -13.36
N ILE A 90 11.96 -11.74 -13.15
CA ILE A 90 10.56 -11.31 -13.16
C ILE A 90 10.03 -11.18 -11.74
N SER A 91 10.18 -12.22 -10.91
CA SER A 91 9.62 -12.24 -9.55
C SER A 91 10.27 -11.22 -8.61
N HIS A 92 11.49 -10.78 -8.91
CA HIS A 92 12.22 -9.75 -8.17
C HIS A 92 12.46 -8.48 -9.00
N ALA A 93 11.66 -8.24 -10.06
CA ALA A 93 11.73 -7.02 -10.84
C ALA A 93 11.29 -5.78 -10.04
N ASP A 94 11.79 -4.60 -10.40
CA ASP A 94 11.47 -3.33 -9.73
C ASP A 94 9.97 -3.05 -9.67
N ILE A 95 9.21 -3.43 -10.71
CA ILE A 95 7.75 -3.27 -10.70
C ILE A 95 7.09 -4.10 -9.59
N VAL A 96 7.59 -5.30 -9.33
CA VAL A 96 7.08 -6.18 -8.28
C VAL A 96 7.36 -5.55 -6.92
N TYR A 97 8.59 -5.11 -6.67
CA TYR A 97 8.94 -4.42 -5.43
C TYR A 97 8.18 -3.11 -5.24
N THR A 98 7.97 -2.35 -6.31
CA THR A 98 7.16 -1.12 -6.27
C THR A 98 5.74 -1.42 -5.82
N PHE A 99 5.11 -2.48 -6.35
CA PHE A 99 3.77 -2.88 -5.95
C PHE A 99 3.70 -3.27 -4.46
N PHE A 100 4.71 -4.00 -3.98
CA PHE A 100 4.80 -4.47 -2.60
C PHE A 100 5.40 -3.45 -1.61
N HIS A 101 5.73 -2.24 -2.05
CA HIS A 101 6.25 -1.21 -1.17
C HIS A 101 5.12 -0.61 -0.32
N PRO A 102 5.29 -0.42 1.00
CA PRO A 102 4.27 0.22 1.83
C PRO A 102 3.92 1.62 1.32
N LEU A 103 2.62 1.94 1.31
CA LEU A 103 2.11 3.29 1.04
C LEU A 103 1.75 3.98 2.35
N LEU A 104 1.52 5.30 2.33
CA LEU A 104 1.16 6.05 3.53
C LEU A 104 -0.08 5.47 4.23
N ARG A 105 -1.09 5.08 3.46
CA ARG A 105 -2.31 4.41 3.95
C ARG A 105 -2.07 3.06 4.64
N ASP A 106 -0.92 2.43 4.40
CA ASP A 106 -0.54 1.16 5.02
C ASP A 106 0.06 1.39 6.42
N GLN A 107 0.51 2.62 6.72
CA GLN A 107 1.08 3.02 8.01
C GLN A 107 0.02 3.56 8.98
N GLU A 108 -1.08 4.11 8.45
CA GLU A 108 -2.19 4.71 9.22
C GLU A 108 -3.12 3.66 9.88
N GLY A 109 -2.62 2.45 10.13
CA GLY A 109 -3.42 1.29 10.52
C GLY A 109 -4.34 1.55 11.72
N VAL A 110 -5.61 1.19 11.51
CA VAL A 110 -6.66 0.89 12.51
C VAL A 110 -7.54 2.06 12.96
N ASN A 111 -8.19 2.76 12.03
CA ASN A 111 -9.46 3.43 12.32
C ASN A 111 -10.57 2.84 11.42
N GLU A 112 -11.34 1.90 11.97
CA GLU A 112 -12.75 1.65 11.62
C GLU A 112 -13.12 1.32 10.16
N THR A 113 -12.61 0.23 9.56
CA THR A 113 -13.41 -0.51 8.54
C THR A 113 -12.97 -1.95 8.27
N THR A 114 -12.16 -2.56 9.13
CA THR A 114 -11.92 -4.01 9.06
C THR A 114 -13.19 -4.74 9.52
N ILE A 115 -14.14 -4.93 8.59
CA ILE A 115 -15.09 -6.05 8.73
C ILE A 115 -14.24 -7.30 8.57
N SER A 116 -13.66 -7.73 9.69
CA SER A 116 -12.95 -8.99 9.84
C SER A 116 -13.95 -10.09 9.48
N ILE A 117 -13.73 -10.74 8.34
CA ILE A 117 -14.63 -11.78 7.82
C ILE A 117 -14.53 -13.10 8.62
N ALA A 118 -13.80 -13.13 9.75
CA ALA A 118 -13.46 -14.34 10.48
C ALA A 118 -13.70 -14.27 12.01
N SER A 119 -14.77 -13.64 12.49
CA SER A 119 -15.14 -13.77 13.92
C SER A 119 -16.67 -13.75 14.16
N PRO A 120 -17.20 -14.59 15.07
CA PRO A 120 -18.62 -14.57 15.45
C PRO A 120 -18.97 -13.31 16.26
N PRO A 121 -20.24 -12.87 16.30
CA PRO A 121 -20.63 -11.63 16.97
C PRO A 121 -20.65 -11.83 18.50
N GLY A 122 -19.80 -11.11 19.21
CA GLY A 122 -19.81 -11.00 20.67
C GLY A 122 -19.73 -9.54 21.08
N ASN A 123 -20.78 -9.07 21.75
CA ASN A 123 -20.96 -7.74 22.36
C ASN A 123 -19.69 -7.19 23.01
N SER A 124 -19.37 -5.90 22.82
CA SER A 124 -19.33 -4.94 23.94
C SER A 124 -19.32 -3.48 23.47
N MET A 125 -20.24 -2.73 24.08
CA MET A 125 -20.33 -1.28 24.11
C MET A 125 -19.26 -0.72 25.08
N SER A 126 -18.57 0.36 24.73
CA SER A 126 -18.18 1.38 25.73
C SER A 126 -17.82 2.72 25.08
N ASN A 127 -18.41 3.76 25.65
CA ASN A 127 -18.08 5.17 25.44
C ASN A 127 -16.69 5.47 26.02
N SER A 128 -15.92 6.36 25.37
CA SER A 128 -15.28 7.48 26.07
C SER A 128 -14.54 8.41 25.11
N SER A 129 -14.86 9.69 25.27
CA SER A 129 -14.20 10.90 24.82
C SER A 129 -12.71 11.00 25.22
N GLN A 130 -11.97 11.77 24.39
CA GLN A 130 -10.72 12.49 24.69
C GLN A 130 -9.49 11.66 25.10
N ALA A 131 -8.52 11.54 24.17
CA ALA A 131 -7.10 11.60 24.49
C ALA A 131 -6.28 11.98 23.23
N MET A 132 -5.89 13.26 23.15
CA MET A 132 -4.72 13.67 22.38
C MET A 132 -3.47 13.13 23.08
N SER A 133 -2.82 12.11 22.53
CA SER A 133 -1.37 11.94 22.65
C SER A 133 -0.88 10.71 21.91
N ARG A 134 0.09 10.94 21.02
CA ARG A 134 1.24 10.09 20.72
C ARG A 134 0.96 8.58 20.70
N ARG A 135 0.64 8.04 19.53
CA ARG A 135 0.96 6.65 19.20
C ARG A 135 1.97 6.63 18.07
N ASP A 136 3.18 6.98 18.48
CA ASP A 136 4.39 6.58 17.81
C ASP A 136 4.68 5.11 18.21
N THR A 137 5.28 4.35 17.30
CA THR A 137 5.73 2.96 17.45
C THR A 137 4.65 1.86 17.41
N LEU A 138 4.48 1.30 16.21
CA LEU A 138 4.53 -0.14 15.93
C LEU A 138 4.67 -0.25 14.40
N TYR A 139 5.73 -0.91 13.93
CA TYR A 139 6.09 -1.16 12.52
C TYR A 139 6.91 -0.06 11.79
N GLY A 140 8.24 -0.20 11.86
CA GLY A 140 9.22 0.57 11.08
C GLY A 140 10.03 1.57 11.92
N PRO A 141 11.25 1.97 11.49
CA PRO A 141 11.92 3.11 12.11
C PRO A 141 10.94 4.28 12.03
N ALA A 142 10.54 4.81 13.20
CA ALA A 142 9.68 5.98 13.28
C ALA A 142 10.24 6.99 12.29
N ILE A 143 9.39 7.52 11.40
CA ILE A 143 9.79 8.57 10.46
C ILE A 143 10.15 9.77 11.31
N ALA A 144 11.41 9.80 11.77
CA ALA A 144 11.88 10.75 12.75
C ALA A 144 11.95 12.14 12.12
N GLY A 145 12.29 12.17 10.82
CA GLY A 145 12.57 13.38 10.07
C GLY A 145 11.39 13.98 9.33
N GLN A 146 11.34 15.31 9.27
CA GLN A 146 10.43 16.05 8.40
C GLN A 146 11.23 16.97 7.48
N VAL A 147 10.91 16.95 6.19
CA VAL A 147 11.51 17.83 5.18
C VAL A 147 10.42 18.59 4.45
N LYS A 148 10.53 19.91 4.41
CA LYS A 148 9.77 20.78 3.53
C LYS A 148 10.66 21.14 2.35
N LEU A 149 10.21 20.86 1.14
CA LEU A 149 10.97 21.10 -0.08
C LEU A 149 10.11 21.71 -1.19
N SER A 150 10.76 22.38 -2.12
CA SER A 150 10.20 22.87 -3.38
C SER A 150 10.91 22.16 -4.54
N ILE A 151 10.14 21.58 -5.44
CA ILE A 151 10.65 20.86 -6.62
C ILE A 151 10.18 21.61 -7.86
N VAL A 152 11.12 22.00 -8.71
CA VAL A 152 10.83 22.68 -9.97
C VAL A 152 11.65 22.02 -11.07
N TYR A 153 10.98 21.65 -12.16
CA TYR A 153 11.65 21.22 -13.40
C TYR A 153 11.47 22.30 -14.46
N LYS A 154 12.58 22.89 -14.94
CA LYS A 154 12.57 23.96 -15.96
C LYS A 154 13.88 23.93 -16.75
N ASN A 155 13.82 24.23 -18.05
CA ASN A 155 14.99 24.29 -18.95
C ASN A 155 15.86 23.00 -18.92
N MET A 156 15.21 21.84 -18.92
CA MET A 156 15.87 20.53 -18.74
C MET A 156 16.68 20.37 -17.45
N SER A 157 16.39 21.18 -16.43
CA SER A 157 17.05 21.12 -15.12
C SER A 157 16.03 20.84 -14.03
N LEU A 158 16.35 19.88 -13.15
CA LEU A 158 15.60 19.57 -11.94
C LEU A 158 16.22 20.32 -10.77
N VAL A 159 15.48 21.26 -10.20
CA VAL A 159 15.87 22.03 -9.03
C VAL A 159 15.08 21.54 -7.83
N ILE A 160 15.80 21.11 -6.79
CA ILE A 160 15.23 20.67 -5.51
C ILE A 160 15.76 21.62 -4.44
N MET A 161 14.87 22.44 -3.89
CA MET A 161 15.19 23.34 -2.77
C MET A 161 14.68 22.73 -1.48
N ILE A 162 15.59 22.51 -0.52
CA ILE A 162 15.22 22.11 0.84
C ILE A 162 14.93 23.38 1.63
N MET A 163 13.65 23.61 1.97
CA MET A 163 13.22 24.77 2.75
C MET A 163 13.46 24.56 4.24
N HIS A 164 13.03 23.41 4.77
CA HIS A 164 13.25 23.02 6.15
C HIS A 164 13.56 21.54 6.23
N ALA A 165 14.47 21.18 7.12
CA ALA A 165 14.72 19.81 7.52
C ALA A 165 14.84 19.78 9.04
N LYS A 166 14.12 18.87 9.70
CA LYS A 166 14.25 18.65 11.15
C LYS A 166 14.21 17.17 11.46
N ASN A 167 14.86 16.78 12.54
CA ASN A 167 14.90 15.41 13.06
C ASN A 167 15.37 14.36 12.02
N LEU A 168 16.20 14.77 11.06
CA LEU A 168 16.84 13.84 10.13
C LEU A 168 17.88 13.00 10.89
N VAL A 169 17.86 11.69 10.66
CA VAL A 169 18.88 10.79 11.21
C VAL A 169 20.18 11.05 10.45
N SER A 170 21.22 11.45 11.16
CA SER A 170 22.58 11.62 10.62
C SER A 170 23.46 10.50 11.15
N SER A 171 24.20 9.82 10.28
CA SER A 171 25.26 8.89 10.69
C SER A 171 26.50 9.60 11.24
N ARG A 172 26.59 10.93 11.09
CA ARG A 172 27.62 11.78 11.70
C ARG A 172 27.11 12.37 13.01
N SER A 173 27.93 12.24 14.06
CA SER A 173 27.71 12.82 15.40
C SER A 173 27.69 14.35 15.44
N THR A 174 28.01 15.02 14.34
CA THR A 174 28.10 16.48 14.26
C THR A 174 27.12 17.01 13.23
N ALA A 175 26.49 18.15 13.53
CA ALA A 175 25.63 18.85 12.59
C ALA A 175 26.41 19.18 11.30
N PRO A 176 25.77 19.13 10.12
CA PRO A 176 26.39 19.58 8.88
C PRO A 176 26.69 21.07 8.96
N ASP A 177 27.88 21.47 8.51
CA ASP A 177 28.29 22.87 8.38
C ASP A 177 27.41 23.57 7.33
N SER A 178 27.13 24.85 7.54
CA SER A 178 26.28 25.66 6.66
C SER A 178 27.04 26.28 5.48
N TYR A 179 28.26 25.82 5.21
CA TYR A 179 29.15 26.31 4.16
C TYR A 179 29.81 25.17 3.38
#